data_AF-A0A9D2BQG0-F1
#
_entry.id   AF-A0A9D2BQG0-F1
#
_cell.length_a   1.000
_cell.length_b   1.000
_cell.length_c   1.000
_cell.angle_alpha   90.00
_cell.angle_beta   90.00
_cell.angle_gamma   90.00
#
_symmetry.space_group_name_H-M   'P 1'
#
loop_
_entity.id
_entity.type
_entity.pdbx_description
1 polymer ?
#
loop_
_entity_poly.entity_id
_entity_poly.type
_entity_poly.pdbx_seq_one_letter_code
_entity_poly.pdbx_strand_id
1 'polypeptide(L)'
;MVCPLAAWGQDVWDGTADVTWYKDSESSFEITTPEQLAGLAQLVNEGTEDFKDKIIKLDEDIRLNETSNWESWDDTNKPDNEWTAIGADAKLFKGTFDGQNHTISGIYISNSNDNQGLFGYVYDGMIQNLSVADSYIQARNYVGGIVGYNNNGTVSNCSNSGTVTGGQIVGGIVGYSSGSGSGGKVSNCSNSGTVTGTLWAGGIVGENVATVSDCYYMEKEGLQGVGSGSGTSTNVKSKTPEEYESGEVARLLDETGEIWGQDFDKGYPVPLGSLSEEERKACKIYSVTFTYTLPVEGAEEKTITLYGNSDTPLVAPEETAVEGYAVTWTPELPVTFGTENPTFTATFTKLYTLTITQPTKGGTISATVGETPVEEGKGEVAKGATVTLEATPAAGYKLVEWDVKKSDGGESVTITDNKFTMPAGNVTVTATFEKKPEPEPEPEPTPEPEPTYYRVDLRPVESATIIPSAQWVEEGGTLTFTVEIEEGYVADGMVVTVSQGAGKAVEVEPDAEGV
;
A
#
# COMPACT_ATOMS: atom_id res chain seq x y z
N MET A 1 4.76 -3.75 -6.91
CA MET A 1 4.99 -4.58 -8.10
C MET A 1 3.86 -5.60 -8.14
N VAL A 2 3.11 -5.71 -9.24
CA VAL A 2 2.05 -6.73 -9.35
C VAL A 2 2.76 -8.07 -9.51
N CYS A 3 2.31 -9.13 -8.82
CA CYS A 3 2.76 -10.50 -9.07
C CYS A 3 2.61 -10.75 -10.57
N PRO A 4 3.71 -10.80 -11.35
CA PRO A 4 3.56 -10.86 -12.78
C PRO A 4 3.09 -12.25 -13.13
N LEU A 5 2.07 -12.30 -13.96
CA LEU A 5 1.86 -13.47 -14.80
C LEU A 5 3.18 -13.74 -15.52
N ALA A 6 3.62 -15.00 -15.54
CA ALA A 6 4.39 -15.46 -16.69
C ALA A 6 3.60 -15.01 -17.92
N ALA A 7 4.10 -14.02 -18.66
CA ALA A 7 3.54 -13.70 -19.95
C ALA A 7 3.76 -14.95 -20.80
N TRP A 8 2.69 -15.54 -21.34
CA TRP A 8 2.75 -16.81 -22.06
C TRP A 8 3.58 -16.62 -23.33
N GLY A 9 4.90 -16.76 -23.20
CA GLY A 9 5.88 -16.52 -24.26
C GLY A 9 6.08 -17.72 -25.18
N GLN A 10 5.37 -18.82 -24.93
CA GLN A 10 5.47 -20.08 -25.67
C GLN A 10 4.33 -20.21 -26.69
N ASP A 11 4.67 -20.75 -27.86
CA ASP A 11 3.72 -21.06 -28.91
C ASP A 11 2.74 -22.17 -28.45
N VAL A 12 1.53 -22.17 -29.01
CA VAL A 12 0.57 -23.25 -28.80
C VAL A 12 1.06 -24.50 -29.50
N TRP A 13 0.89 -25.64 -28.82
CA TRP A 13 1.18 -26.97 -29.37
C TRP A 13 0.63 -27.15 -30.79
N ASP A 14 1.46 -27.66 -31.69
CA ASP A 14 1.06 -27.93 -33.08
C ASP A 14 0.41 -29.31 -33.30
N GLY A 15 0.23 -30.08 -32.21
CA GLY A 15 -0.32 -31.43 -32.23
C GLY A 15 0.71 -32.53 -32.53
N THR A 16 1.98 -32.20 -32.72
CA THR A 16 3.05 -33.17 -33.00
C THR A 16 3.80 -33.61 -31.74
N ALA A 17 4.54 -34.71 -31.83
CA ALA A 17 5.35 -35.22 -30.73
C ALA A 17 6.83 -35.25 -31.10
N ASP A 18 7.67 -34.71 -30.23
CA ASP A 18 9.13 -34.74 -30.33
C ASP A 18 9.71 -35.68 -29.25
N VAL A 19 10.36 -36.75 -29.70
CA VAL A 19 11.06 -37.71 -28.83
C VAL A 19 12.58 -37.60 -28.94
N THR A 20 13.11 -36.63 -29.71
CA THR A 20 14.56 -36.52 -29.98
C THR A 20 15.38 -36.06 -28.78
N TRP A 21 14.72 -35.48 -27.77
CA TRP A 21 15.31 -35.14 -26.47
C TRP A 21 15.68 -36.39 -25.65
N TYR A 22 14.98 -37.52 -25.85
CA TYR A 22 15.15 -38.71 -25.04
C TYR A 22 16.40 -39.50 -25.45
N LYS A 23 17.21 -39.84 -24.44
CA LYS A 23 18.38 -40.70 -24.59
C LYS A 23 18.45 -41.67 -23.43
N ASP A 24 18.45 -42.97 -23.72
CA ASP A 24 18.44 -44.03 -22.70
C ASP A 24 19.64 -43.98 -21.73
N SER A 25 20.77 -43.42 -22.16
CA SER A 25 21.97 -43.25 -21.32
C SER A 25 21.85 -42.16 -20.25
N GLU A 26 20.82 -41.31 -20.33
CA GLU A 26 20.60 -40.20 -19.40
C GLU A 26 19.49 -40.56 -18.41
N SER A 27 19.54 -39.95 -17.22
CA SER A 27 18.57 -40.17 -16.14
C SER A 27 17.80 -38.92 -15.74
N SER A 28 18.07 -37.79 -16.39
CA SER A 28 17.41 -36.51 -16.15
C SER A 28 17.21 -35.82 -17.49
N PHE A 29 16.01 -35.28 -17.71
CA PHE A 29 15.61 -34.63 -18.94
C PHE A 29 14.86 -33.34 -18.66
N GLU A 30 14.96 -32.38 -19.58
CA GLU A 30 14.27 -31.10 -19.52
C GLU A 30 13.29 -31.00 -20.69
N ILE A 31 12.08 -30.55 -20.39
CA ILE A 31 11.00 -30.29 -21.34
C ILE A 31 10.74 -28.79 -21.33
N THR A 32 10.84 -28.19 -22.51
CA THR A 32 10.67 -26.74 -22.73
C THR A 32 9.54 -26.44 -23.72
N THR A 33 9.02 -27.46 -24.41
CA THR A 33 8.03 -27.29 -25.48
C THR A 33 6.90 -28.31 -25.35
N PRO A 34 5.69 -27.97 -25.83
CA PRO A 34 4.56 -28.89 -25.80
C PRO A 34 4.80 -30.16 -26.62
N GLU A 35 5.54 -30.10 -27.72
CA GLU A 35 5.86 -31.27 -28.56
C GLU A 35 6.73 -32.28 -27.79
N GLN A 36 7.67 -31.81 -26.95
CA GLN A 36 8.47 -32.68 -26.10
C GLN A 36 7.64 -33.36 -25.01
N LEU A 37 6.66 -32.65 -24.43
CA LEU A 37 5.70 -33.23 -23.48
C LEU A 37 4.81 -34.28 -24.15
N ALA A 38 4.33 -34.00 -25.37
CA ALA A 38 3.61 -34.98 -26.18
C ALA A 38 4.50 -36.19 -26.52
N GLY A 39 5.80 -35.97 -26.76
CA GLY A 39 6.79 -37.03 -26.92
C GLY A 39 6.95 -37.93 -25.70
N LEU A 40 6.91 -37.37 -24.48
CA LEU A 40 6.87 -38.16 -23.25
C LEU A 40 5.63 -39.07 -23.22
N ALA A 41 4.45 -38.53 -23.54
CA ALA A 41 3.22 -39.31 -23.64
C ALA A 41 3.35 -40.44 -24.66
N GLN A 42 3.94 -40.16 -25.83
CA GLN A 42 4.18 -41.16 -26.87
C GLN A 42 5.08 -42.30 -26.37
N LEU A 43 6.24 -41.99 -25.79
CA LEU A 43 7.21 -42.99 -25.31
C LEU A 43 6.59 -43.94 -24.28
N VAL A 44 5.81 -43.41 -23.34
CA VAL A 44 5.11 -44.20 -22.31
C VAL A 44 4.01 -45.05 -22.91
N ASN A 45 3.16 -44.47 -23.76
CA ASN A 45 1.96 -45.13 -24.27
C ASN A 45 2.27 -46.19 -25.34
N GLU A 46 3.35 -46.02 -26.11
CA GLU A 46 3.90 -47.09 -26.96
C GLU A 46 4.54 -48.21 -26.11
N GLY A 47 4.93 -47.89 -24.87
CA GLY A 47 5.65 -48.78 -23.94
C GLY A 47 7.11 -48.99 -24.34
N THR A 48 7.68 -47.99 -25.00
CA THR A 48 9.10 -47.92 -25.32
C THR A 48 9.91 -47.64 -24.06
N GLU A 49 9.37 -46.84 -23.13
CA GLU A 49 10.03 -46.46 -21.88
C GLU A 49 8.97 -46.23 -20.78
N ASP A 50 9.23 -46.67 -19.55
CA ASP A 50 8.36 -46.41 -18.38
C ASP A 50 8.93 -45.35 -17.42
N PHE A 51 10.14 -44.87 -17.71
CA PHE A 51 10.87 -43.83 -16.99
C PHE A 51 11.22 -44.18 -15.55
N LYS A 52 11.21 -45.47 -15.19
CA LYS A 52 11.64 -45.88 -13.86
C LYS A 52 13.07 -45.38 -13.57
N ASP A 53 13.26 -44.81 -12.38
CA ASP A 53 14.53 -44.23 -11.91
C ASP A 53 15.04 -43.03 -12.76
N LYS A 54 14.20 -42.46 -13.64
CA LYS A 54 14.48 -41.28 -14.46
C LYS A 54 13.67 -40.06 -13.99
N ILE A 55 14.22 -38.87 -14.17
CA ILE A 55 13.62 -37.58 -13.81
C ILE A 55 13.33 -36.77 -15.07
N ILE A 56 12.12 -36.24 -15.19
CA ILE A 56 11.70 -35.30 -16.21
C ILE A 56 11.37 -33.99 -15.52
N LYS A 57 11.90 -32.88 -16.02
CA LYS A 57 11.68 -31.55 -15.48
C LYS A 57 11.05 -30.64 -16.52
N LEU A 58 10.07 -29.83 -16.13
CA LEU A 58 9.70 -28.68 -16.94
C LEU A 58 10.69 -27.54 -16.68
N ASP A 59 11.10 -26.85 -17.73
CA ASP A 59 11.93 -25.63 -17.65
C ASP A 59 11.17 -24.40 -18.18
N GLU A 60 9.93 -24.61 -18.65
CA GLU A 60 9.03 -23.59 -19.16
C GLU A 60 7.57 -23.98 -18.87
N ASP A 61 6.68 -22.98 -18.87
CA ASP A 61 5.25 -23.23 -18.92
C ASP A 61 4.86 -23.83 -20.28
N ILE A 62 3.92 -24.77 -20.29
CA ILE A 62 3.51 -25.50 -21.50
C ILE A 62 2.07 -25.15 -21.86
N ARG A 63 1.84 -24.83 -23.14
CA ARG A 63 0.53 -24.44 -23.66
C ARG A 63 0.07 -25.43 -24.73
N LEU A 64 -0.94 -26.24 -24.40
CA LEU A 64 -1.45 -27.27 -25.32
C LEU A 64 -2.53 -26.75 -26.28
N ASN A 65 -3.22 -25.66 -25.92
CA ASN A 65 -4.29 -25.06 -26.73
C ASN A 65 -4.40 -23.54 -26.49
N GLU A 66 -5.08 -22.84 -27.41
CA GLU A 66 -5.54 -21.47 -27.20
C GLU A 66 -6.67 -21.42 -26.16
N THR A 67 -6.39 -20.90 -24.96
CA THR A 67 -7.32 -20.99 -23.81
C THR A 67 -8.30 -19.83 -23.66
N SER A 68 -8.30 -18.83 -24.56
CA SER A 68 -9.13 -17.62 -24.37
C SER A 68 -10.65 -17.87 -24.21
N ASN A 69 -11.14 -19.05 -24.58
CA ASN A 69 -12.53 -19.48 -24.46
C ASN A 69 -12.69 -20.82 -23.69
N TRP A 70 -11.69 -21.22 -22.90
CA TRP A 70 -11.63 -22.55 -22.28
C TRP A 70 -12.83 -22.86 -21.37
N GLU A 71 -13.41 -21.86 -20.70
CA GLU A 71 -14.58 -22.07 -19.83
C GLU A 71 -15.82 -22.53 -20.63
N SER A 72 -15.84 -22.29 -21.94
CA SER A 72 -16.91 -22.72 -22.83
C SER A 72 -16.64 -24.07 -23.48
N TRP A 73 -15.52 -24.72 -23.19
CA TRP A 73 -15.20 -26.01 -23.83
C TRP A 73 -16.16 -27.11 -23.38
N ASP A 74 -16.61 -27.90 -24.35
CA ASP A 74 -17.40 -29.10 -24.17
C ASP A 74 -17.15 -30.09 -25.33
N ASP A 75 -17.99 -31.11 -25.49
CA ASP A 75 -17.88 -32.11 -26.56
C ASP A 75 -18.20 -31.55 -27.96
N THR A 76 -18.80 -30.37 -28.05
CA THR A 76 -19.17 -29.68 -29.31
C THR A 76 -18.33 -28.45 -29.60
N ASN A 77 -17.90 -27.73 -28.57
CA ASN A 77 -17.04 -26.55 -28.64
C ASN A 77 -15.65 -26.94 -28.12
N LYS A 78 -14.82 -27.48 -29.01
CA LYS A 78 -13.50 -27.99 -28.65
C LYS A 78 -12.38 -27.17 -29.28
N PRO A 79 -11.20 -27.10 -28.64
CA PRO A 79 -10.03 -26.49 -29.25
C PRO A 79 -9.41 -27.42 -30.31
N ASP A 80 -8.31 -26.97 -30.91
CA ASP A 80 -7.67 -27.66 -32.03
C ASP A 80 -7.02 -28.99 -31.64
N ASN A 81 -6.41 -29.05 -30.44
CA ASN A 81 -5.66 -30.22 -29.99
C ASN A 81 -6.39 -31.01 -28.90
N GLU A 82 -6.33 -32.34 -28.99
CA GLU A 82 -6.81 -33.27 -27.97
C GLU A 82 -5.62 -33.92 -27.25
N TRP A 83 -5.61 -33.87 -25.91
CA TRP A 83 -4.53 -34.43 -25.12
C TRP A 83 -4.65 -35.95 -24.97
N THR A 84 -3.52 -36.64 -25.13
CA THR A 84 -3.40 -38.06 -24.77
C THR A 84 -2.69 -38.19 -23.44
N ALA A 85 -3.39 -38.71 -22.43
CA ALA A 85 -2.86 -38.86 -21.08
C ALA A 85 -1.54 -39.66 -21.06
N ILE A 86 -0.59 -39.25 -20.23
CA ILE A 86 0.68 -39.96 -20.05
C ILE A 86 0.43 -41.20 -19.20
N GLY A 87 0.57 -42.37 -19.82
CA GLY A 87 0.30 -43.66 -19.21
C GLY A 87 -1.16 -44.06 -19.26
N ALA A 88 -1.39 -45.36 -19.41
CA ALA A 88 -2.68 -46.01 -19.51
C ALA A 88 -2.62 -47.41 -18.88
N ASP A 89 -3.71 -48.17 -18.97
CA ASP A 89 -3.72 -49.57 -18.52
C ASP A 89 -2.60 -50.37 -19.24
N ALA A 90 -1.81 -51.12 -18.45
CA ALA A 90 -0.59 -51.81 -18.88
C ALA A 90 0.56 -50.94 -19.46
N LYS A 91 0.43 -49.61 -19.48
CA LYS A 91 1.45 -48.64 -19.94
C LYS A 91 1.68 -47.60 -18.86
N LEU A 92 2.51 -47.93 -17.88
CA LEU A 92 2.63 -47.18 -16.64
C LEU A 92 3.72 -46.11 -16.74
N PHE A 93 3.48 -44.92 -16.21
CA PHE A 93 4.55 -43.99 -15.90
C PHE A 93 5.13 -44.27 -14.50
N LYS A 94 6.44 -44.47 -14.40
CA LYS A 94 7.15 -44.82 -13.16
C LYS A 94 8.29 -43.87 -12.81
N GLY A 95 8.44 -42.78 -13.57
CA GLY A 95 9.46 -41.78 -13.33
C GLY A 95 9.08 -40.73 -12.32
N THR A 96 9.99 -39.77 -12.15
CA THR A 96 9.71 -38.51 -11.47
C THR A 96 9.42 -37.45 -12.53
N PHE A 97 8.25 -36.83 -12.47
CA PHE A 97 7.93 -35.62 -13.22
C PHE A 97 7.90 -34.44 -12.24
N ASP A 98 8.90 -33.58 -12.36
CA ASP A 98 9.03 -32.35 -11.58
C ASP A 98 8.65 -31.16 -12.45
N GLY A 99 7.49 -30.58 -12.21
CA GLY A 99 7.07 -29.40 -12.93
C GLY A 99 7.93 -28.16 -12.62
N GLN A 100 8.83 -28.20 -11.63
CA GLN A 100 9.61 -27.04 -11.19
C GLN A 100 8.76 -25.77 -10.98
N ASN A 101 7.51 -25.95 -10.54
CA ASN A 101 6.49 -24.92 -10.35
C ASN A 101 6.01 -24.24 -11.65
N HIS A 102 6.19 -24.88 -12.81
CA HIS A 102 5.58 -24.47 -14.07
C HIS A 102 4.12 -24.91 -14.18
N THR A 103 3.42 -24.27 -15.12
CA THR A 103 2.03 -24.57 -15.46
C THR A 103 1.93 -25.27 -16.80
N ILE A 104 1.11 -26.32 -16.87
CA ILE A 104 0.60 -26.89 -18.12
C ILE A 104 -0.84 -26.41 -18.30
N SER A 105 -1.13 -25.77 -19.43
CA SER A 105 -2.44 -25.18 -19.73
C SER A 105 -3.07 -25.74 -20.99
N GLY A 106 -4.39 -25.62 -21.11
CA GLY A 106 -5.11 -25.99 -22.32
C GLY A 106 -5.24 -27.50 -22.54
N ILE A 107 -5.22 -28.32 -21.49
CA ILE A 107 -5.53 -29.74 -21.61
C ILE A 107 -7.00 -29.86 -22.03
N TYR A 108 -7.26 -30.51 -23.16
CA TYR A 108 -8.60 -30.90 -23.57
C TYR A 108 -8.68 -32.42 -23.73
N ILE A 109 -9.51 -33.05 -22.91
CA ILE A 109 -9.88 -34.46 -22.98
C ILE A 109 -11.40 -34.53 -22.97
N SER A 110 -12.01 -35.12 -24.01
CA SER A 110 -13.44 -35.47 -24.01
C SER A 110 -13.61 -36.84 -24.67
N ASN A 111 -13.57 -37.89 -23.84
CA ASN A 111 -13.68 -39.27 -24.31
C ASN A 111 -14.35 -40.17 -23.27
N SER A 112 -14.49 -41.46 -23.57
CA SER A 112 -15.09 -42.46 -22.67
C SER A 112 -14.09 -43.46 -22.08
N ASN A 113 -12.81 -43.09 -22.03
CA ASN A 113 -11.74 -43.91 -21.49
C ASN A 113 -11.66 -43.79 -19.96
N ASP A 114 -11.03 -44.78 -19.35
CA ASP A 114 -10.67 -44.75 -17.94
C ASP A 114 -9.26 -44.19 -17.75
N ASN A 115 -8.90 -43.83 -16.51
CA ASN A 115 -7.55 -43.40 -16.13
C ASN A 115 -7.14 -42.17 -16.95
N GLN A 116 -7.82 -41.05 -16.73
CA GLN A 116 -7.63 -39.83 -17.52
C GLN A 116 -7.23 -38.64 -16.63
N GLY A 117 -6.45 -37.74 -17.22
CA GLY A 117 -5.83 -36.57 -16.62
C GLY A 117 -4.62 -36.16 -17.47
N LEU A 118 -3.77 -35.27 -16.97
CA LEU A 118 -2.45 -35.07 -17.59
C LEU A 118 -1.69 -36.41 -17.68
N PHE A 119 -1.66 -37.14 -16.56
CA PHE A 119 -1.21 -38.52 -16.44
C PHE A 119 -2.42 -39.43 -16.27
N GLY A 120 -2.47 -40.51 -17.05
CA GLY A 120 -3.54 -41.48 -16.91
C GLY A 120 -3.26 -42.46 -15.78
N TYR A 121 -2.06 -43.09 -15.79
CA TYR A 121 -1.66 -44.09 -14.81
C TYR A 121 -0.21 -43.91 -14.35
N VAL A 122 -0.03 -43.57 -13.07
CA VAL A 122 1.27 -43.51 -12.38
C VAL A 122 1.45 -44.71 -11.45
N TYR A 123 2.60 -45.40 -11.53
CA TYR A 123 2.94 -46.53 -10.67
C TYR A 123 4.35 -46.38 -10.08
N ASP A 124 4.50 -46.35 -8.76
CA ASP A 124 5.79 -46.08 -8.08
C ASP A 124 6.48 -44.77 -8.52
N GLY A 125 5.77 -43.90 -9.26
CA GLY A 125 6.27 -42.65 -9.79
C GLY A 125 5.99 -41.46 -8.87
N MET A 126 6.54 -40.31 -9.23
CA MET A 126 6.40 -39.06 -8.48
C MET A 126 5.98 -37.93 -9.43
N ILE A 127 4.90 -37.24 -9.13
CA ILE A 127 4.46 -36.03 -9.82
C ILE A 127 4.52 -34.88 -8.82
N GLN A 128 5.32 -33.86 -9.08
CA GLN A 128 5.48 -32.76 -8.12
C GLN A 128 5.63 -31.38 -8.74
N ASN A 129 5.35 -30.35 -7.95
CA ASN A 129 5.62 -28.94 -8.26
C ASN A 129 4.99 -28.51 -9.60
N LEU A 130 3.70 -28.77 -9.79
CA LEU A 130 3.04 -28.62 -11.10
C LEU A 130 1.64 -28.06 -10.98
N SER A 131 1.30 -27.10 -11.84
CA SER A 131 -0.08 -26.63 -11.99
C SER A 131 -0.68 -27.06 -13.32
N VAL A 132 -1.95 -27.46 -13.28
CA VAL A 132 -2.82 -27.61 -14.45
C VAL A 132 -3.84 -26.48 -14.44
N ALA A 133 -3.89 -25.69 -15.51
CA ALA A 133 -4.78 -24.54 -15.63
C ALA A 133 -5.56 -24.53 -16.95
N ASP A 134 -6.66 -23.79 -16.99
CA ASP A 134 -7.42 -23.47 -18.20
C ASP A 134 -7.69 -24.70 -19.08
N SER A 135 -8.23 -25.74 -18.44
CA SER A 135 -8.29 -27.09 -18.98
C SER A 135 -9.69 -27.70 -18.81
N TYR A 136 -10.04 -28.60 -19.73
CA TYR A 136 -11.29 -29.36 -19.74
C TYR A 136 -10.99 -30.85 -19.83
N ILE A 137 -11.30 -31.59 -18.77
CA ILE A 137 -11.05 -33.03 -18.68
C ILE A 137 -12.37 -33.74 -18.41
N GLN A 138 -12.91 -34.41 -19.43
CA GLN A 138 -14.11 -35.23 -19.37
C GLN A 138 -13.81 -36.67 -19.81
N ALA A 139 -14.09 -37.63 -18.93
CA ALA A 139 -13.77 -39.03 -19.14
C ALA A 139 -14.78 -39.99 -18.46
N ARG A 140 -14.54 -41.32 -18.53
CA ARG A 140 -15.45 -42.32 -17.94
C ARG A 140 -15.17 -42.57 -16.46
N ASN A 141 -14.10 -43.28 -16.11
CA ASN A 141 -13.77 -43.58 -14.71
C ASN A 141 -12.32 -43.23 -14.37
N TYR A 142 -12.03 -43.03 -13.08
CA TYR A 142 -10.69 -42.70 -12.58
C TYR A 142 -10.13 -41.45 -13.27
N VAL A 143 -10.80 -40.33 -13.01
CA VAL A 143 -10.52 -39.05 -13.67
C VAL A 143 -9.93 -38.09 -12.66
N GLY A 144 -8.74 -37.57 -12.95
CA GLY A 144 -8.07 -36.54 -12.18
C GLY A 144 -7.71 -35.35 -13.05
N GLY A 145 -7.64 -34.15 -12.48
CA GLY A 145 -7.06 -33.00 -13.18
C GLY A 145 -5.59 -33.24 -13.55
N ILE A 146 -4.85 -33.95 -12.68
CA ILE A 146 -3.42 -34.24 -12.87
C ILE A 146 -3.20 -35.73 -13.09
N VAL A 147 -3.72 -36.60 -12.22
CA VAL A 147 -3.50 -38.06 -12.30
C VAL A 147 -4.82 -38.82 -12.26
N GLY A 148 -5.13 -39.64 -13.27
CA GLY A 148 -6.30 -40.51 -13.24
C GLY A 148 -6.20 -41.58 -12.16
N TYR A 149 -5.16 -42.41 -12.23
CA TYR A 149 -4.87 -43.49 -11.29
C TYR A 149 -3.44 -43.36 -10.74
N ASN A 150 -3.32 -43.10 -9.44
CA ASN A 150 -2.06 -43.11 -8.72
C ASN A 150 -1.92 -44.41 -7.90
N ASN A 151 -1.00 -45.29 -8.30
CA ASN A 151 -0.76 -46.56 -7.63
C ASN A 151 0.62 -46.60 -6.99
N ASN A 152 0.68 -46.49 -5.67
CA ASN A 152 1.92 -46.47 -4.90
C ASN A 152 2.88 -45.33 -5.29
N GLY A 153 2.37 -44.32 -6.01
CA GLY A 153 3.10 -43.11 -6.37
C GLY A 153 2.82 -41.94 -5.44
N THR A 154 3.59 -40.87 -5.62
CA THR A 154 3.48 -39.61 -4.87
C THR A 154 3.01 -38.48 -5.79
N VAL A 155 1.99 -37.73 -5.37
CA VAL A 155 1.56 -36.48 -6.01
C VAL A 155 1.67 -35.37 -4.98
N SER A 156 2.52 -34.36 -5.22
CA SER A 156 2.74 -33.32 -4.20
C SER A 156 3.08 -31.94 -4.73
N ASN A 157 2.64 -30.90 -4.03
CA ASN A 157 2.85 -29.50 -4.46
C ASN A 157 2.23 -29.26 -5.85
N CYS A 158 1.02 -29.77 -6.07
CA CYS A 158 0.36 -29.63 -7.36
C CYS A 158 -0.99 -28.93 -7.26
N SER A 159 -1.39 -28.21 -8.30
CA SER A 159 -2.73 -27.59 -8.36
C SER A 159 -3.49 -27.88 -9.64
N ASN A 160 -4.82 -27.81 -9.55
CA ASN A 160 -5.72 -27.83 -10.69
C ASN A 160 -6.75 -26.70 -10.58
N SER A 161 -6.84 -25.86 -11.61
CA SER A 161 -7.95 -24.91 -11.81
C SER A 161 -8.88 -25.30 -12.97
N GLY A 162 -8.54 -26.35 -13.73
CA GLY A 162 -9.34 -26.86 -14.83
C GLY A 162 -10.60 -27.60 -14.39
N THR A 163 -11.55 -27.76 -15.31
CA THR A 163 -12.78 -28.55 -15.09
C THR A 163 -12.49 -30.04 -15.23
N VAL A 164 -12.89 -30.82 -14.23
CA VAL A 164 -12.75 -32.28 -14.19
C VAL A 164 -14.14 -32.92 -14.05
N THR A 165 -14.55 -33.66 -15.07
CA THR A 165 -15.83 -34.35 -15.14
C THR A 165 -15.63 -35.83 -15.44
N GLY A 166 -16.37 -36.69 -14.74
CA GLY A 166 -16.38 -38.10 -15.06
C GLY A 166 -17.63 -38.85 -14.59
N GLY A 167 -17.72 -40.12 -14.95
CA GLY A 167 -18.71 -41.04 -14.43
C GLY A 167 -18.38 -41.46 -13.01
N GLN A 168 -17.45 -42.40 -12.84
CA GLN A 168 -17.10 -42.94 -11.52
C GLN A 168 -15.70 -42.49 -11.09
N ILE A 169 -15.58 -42.05 -9.84
CA ILE A 169 -14.30 -41.76 -9.19
C ILE A 169 -13.57 -40.60 -9.86
N VAL A 170 -13.95 -39.40 -9.44
CA VAL A 170 -13.46 -38.14 -10.00
C VAL A 170 -12.81 -37.33 -8.89
N GLY A 171 -11.56 -36.93 -9.09
CA GLY A 171 -10.83 -36.06 -8.17
C GLY A 171 -10.37 -34.78 -8.86
N GLY A 172 -10.34 -33.67 -8.14
CA GLY A 172 -9.75 -32.44 -8.67
C GLY A 172 -8.26 -32.61 -9.02
N ILE A 173 -7.52 -33.40 -8.23
CA ILE A 173 -6.10 -33.69 -8.46
C ILE A 173 -5.90 -35.13 -8.93
N VAL A 174 -6.39 -36.10 -8.13
CA VAL A 174 -6.22 -37.53 -8.39
C VAL A 174 -7.57 -38.24 -8.45
N GLY A 175 -7.86 -39.00 -9.50
CA GLY A 175 -9.08 -39.83 -9.54
C GLY A 175 -9.07 -40.87 -8.42
N TYR A 176 -8.18 -41.86 -8.54
CA TYR A 176 -8.00 -42.94 -7.56
C TYR A 176 -6.57 -42.98 -7.03
N SER A 177 -6.43 -42.95 -5.71
CA SER A 177 -5.13 -43.07 -5.03
C SER A 177 -5.08 -44.37 -4.23
N SER A 178 -4.21 -45.30 -4.63
CA SER A 178 -3.93 -46.52 -3.88
C SER A 178 -2.47 -46.60 -3.46
N GLY A 179 -2.22 -47.33 -2.37
CA GLY A 179 -0.88 -47.67 -1.93
C GLY A 179 -0.91 -48.95 -1.11
N SER A 180 0.18 -49.71 -1.15
CA SER A 180 0.42 -50.77 -0.17
C SER A 180 1.34 -50.24 0.91
N GLY A 181 0.92 -50.28 2.17
CA GLY A 181 1.70 -49.65 3.26
C GLY A 181 1.70 -48.12 3.15
N SER A 182 2.89 -47.51 3.07
CA SER A 182 3.08 -46.04 3.07
C SER A 182 3.42 -45.43 1.70
N GLY A 183 3.36 -46.19 0.59
CA GLY A 183 3.90 -45.73 -0.69
C GLY A 183 3.00 -44.79 -1.50
N GLY A 184 1.67 -44.91 -1.41
CA GLY A 184 0.74 -43.99 -2.08
C GLY A 184 0.53 -42.71 -1.26
N LYS A 185 0.82 -41.54 -1.84
CA LYS A 185 0.67 -40.24 -1.16
C LYS A 185 0.14 -39.15 -2.09
N VAL A 186 -0.83 -38.37 -1.62
CA VAL A 186 -1.22 -37.08 -2.22
C VAL A 186 -1.07 -36.00 -1.15
N SER A 187 -0.24 -34.99 -1.35
CA SER A 187 -0.03 -34.00 -0.29
C SER A 187 0.33 -32.60 -0.77
N ASN A 188 -0.07 -31.59 -0.01
CA ASN A 188 0.20 -30.19 -0.35
C ASN A 188 -0.33 -29.81 -1.73
N CYS A 189 -1.57 -30.21 -2.03
CA CYS A 189 -2.20 -29.96 -3.32
C CYS A 189 -3.43 -29.07 -3.19
N SER A 190 -3.76 -28.33 -4.25
CA SER A 190 -4.92 -27.44 -4.27
C SER A 190 -5.78 -27.58 -5.51
N ASN A 191 -7.10 -27.58 -5.34
CA ASN A 191 -8.03 -27.58 -6.47
C ASN A 191 -9.03 -26.43 -6.36
N SER A 192 -8.94 -25.46 -7.26
CA SER A 192 -9.98 -24.44 -7.48
C SER A 192 -10.93 -24.81 -8.62
N GLY A 193 -10.56 -25.79 -9.45
CA GLY A 193 -11.33 -26.23 -10.60
C GLY A 193 -12.64 -26.94 -10.24
N THR A 194 -13.59 -26.93 -11.17
CA THR A 194 -14.87 -27.62 -11.00
C THR A 194 -14.68 -29.14 -11.04
N VAL A 195 -15.16 -29.84 -10.01
CA VAL A 195 -15.19 -31.32 -9.98
C VAL A 195 -16.63 -31.82 -10.07
N THR A 196 -16.91 -32.70 -11.03
CA THR A 196 -18.22 -33.32 -11.22
C THR A 196 -18.09 -34.82 -11.46
N GLY A 197 -18.72 -35.64 -10.62
CA GLY A 197 -18.77 -37.09 -10.76
C GLY A 197 -20.15 -37.65 -10.44
N THR A 198 -20.53 -38.79 -11.03
CA THR A 198 -21.86 -39.40 -10.79
C THR A 198 -21.91 -40.33 -9.58
N LEU A 199 -20.76 -40.82 -9.09
CA LEU A 199 -20.70 -41.73 -7.92
C LEU A 199 -19.86 -41.17 -6.78
N TRP A 200 -18.54 -41.08 -6.95
CA TRP A 200 -17.62 -40.52 -5.97
C TRP A 200 -16.89 -39.35 -6.61
N ALA A 201 -17.08 -38.17 -6.04
CA ALA A 201 -16.41 -36.95 -6.44
C ALA A 201 -15.71 -36.36 -5.23
N GLY A 202 -14.41 -36.10 -5.35
CA GLY A 202 -13.61 -35.45 -4.32
C GLY A 202 -12.93 -34.20 -4.85
N GLY A 203 -12.95 -33.12 -4.08
CA GLY A 203 -12.25 -31.89 -4.42
C GLY A 203 -10.75 -32.10 -4.64
N ILE A 204 -10.14 -33.09 -3.97
CA ILE A 204 -8.74 -33.47 -4.17
C ILE A 204 -8.63 -34.87 -4.77
N VAL A 205 -9.20 -35.87 -4.07
CA VAL A 205 -9.12 -37.28 -4.49
C VAL A 205 -10.51 -37.89 -4.61
N GLY A 206 -10.83 -38.51 -5.74
CA GLY A 206 -12.11 -39.19 -5.94
C GLY A 206 -12.31 -40.35 -4.96
N GLU A 207 -11.36 -41.29 -4.94
CA GLU A 207 -11.31 -42.37 -3.95
C GLU A 207 -9.88 -42.59 -3.43
N ASN A 208 -9.75 -42.68 -2.10
CA ASN A 208 -8.49 -42.80 -1.39
C ASN A 208 -8.38 -44.13 -0.62
N VAL A 209 -7.40 -44.94 -0.98
CA VAL A 209 -6.96 -46.14 -0.23
C VAL A 209 -5.53 -45.98 0.28
N ALA A 210 -5.00 -44.76 0.24
CA ALA A 210 -3.63 -44.39 0.58
C ALA A 210 -3.62 -43.24 1.62
N THR A 211 -2.61 -42.37 1.59
CA THR A 211 -2.56 -41.17 2.44
C THR A 211 -2.81 -39.89 1.64
N VAL A 212 -3.69 -39.03 2.14
CA VAL A 212 -3.91 -37.68 1.64
C VAL A 212 -3.68 -36.69 2.78
N SER A 213 -2.85 -35.66 2.58
CA SER A 213 -2.63 -34.65 3.61
C SER A 213 -2.46 -33.23 3.10
N ASP A 214 -2.87 -32.25 3.92
CA ASP A 214 -2.53 -30.84 3.70
C ASP A 214 -2.99 -30.32 2.34
N CYS A 215 -4.24 -30.64 1.99
CA CYS A 215 -4.79 -30.29 0.68
C CYS A 215 -6.04 -29.42 0.85
N TYR A 216 -6.21 -28.47 -0.08
CA TYR A 216 -7.30 -27.49 -0.01
C TYR A 216 -8.07 -27.47 -1.32
N TYR A 217 -9.41 -27.40 -1.25
CA TYR A 217 -10.25 -27.38 -2.44
C TYR A 217 -11.32 -26.30 -2.33
N MET A 218 -11.69 -25.70 -3.44
CA MET A 218 -12.75 -24.70 -3.48
C MET A 218 -14.08 -25.36 -3.12
N GLU A 219 -14.77 -24.76 -2.17
CA GLU A 219 -16.01 -25.30 -1.65
C GLU A 219 -17.10 -25.34 -2.73
N LYS A 220 -17.87 -26.42 -2.71
CA LYS A 220 -19.05 -26.60 -3.56
C LYS A 220 -20.04 -27.47 -2.79
N GLU A 221 -21.32 -27.17 -2.92
CA GLU A 221 -22.37 -27.89 -2.20
C GLU A 221 -22.25 -29.41 -2.43
N GLY A 222 -22.12 -30.16 -1.34
CA GLY A 222 -22.03 -31.62 -1.36
C GLY A 222 -20.67 -32.21 -1.76
N LEU A 223 -19.69 -31.38 -2.16
CA LEU A 223 -18.34 -31.85 -2.50
C LEU A 223 -17.49 -32.03 -1.24
N GLN A 224 -16.92 -33.21 -1.08
CA GLN A 224 -15.95 -33.52 -0.01
C GLN A 224 -14.54 -33.47 -0.58
N GLY A 225 -13.51 -33.30 0.24
CA GLY A 225 -12.13 -33.30 -0.25
C GLY A 225 -11.68 -34.67 -0.76
N VAL A 226 -12.16 -35.73 -0.11
CA VAL A 226 -12.02 -37.12 -0.55
C VAL A 226 -13.41 -37.70 -0.74
N GLY A 227 -13.73 -38.20 -1.94
CA GLY A 227 -15.08 -38.65 -2.26
C GLY A 227 -15.47 -39.99 -1.61
N SER A 228 -14.54 -40.93 -1.50
CA SER A 228 -14.72 -42.24 -0.87
C SER A 228 -13.37 -42.87 -0.48
N GLY A 229 -13.41 -44.01 0.22
CA GLY A 229 -12.27 -44.88 0.43
C GLY A 229 -11.89 -45.09 1.90
N SER A 230 -10.98 -46.04 2.14
CA SER A 230 -10.53 -46.46 3.47
C SER A 230 -9.15 -45.93 3.87
N GLY A 231 -8.57 -45.04 3.05
CA GLY A 231 -7.28 -44.40 3.30
C GLY A 231 -7.31 -43.40 4.45
N THR A 232 -6.15 -42.86 4.78
CA THR A 232 -6.02 -41.81 5.81
C THR A 232 -6.05 -40.43 5.14
N SER A 233 -6.87 -39.52 5.69
CA SER A 233 -6.98 -38.14 5.22
C SER A 233 -6.79 -37.18 6.39
N THR A 234 -5.78 -36.32 6.33
CA THR A 234 -5.45 -35.35 7.38
C THR A 234 -5.39 -33.94 6.80
N ASN A 235 -6.04 -32.97 7.42
CA ASN A 235 -6.01 -31.57 6.95
C ASN A 235 -6.40 -31.41 5.46
N VAL A 236 -7.43 -32.15 5.02
CA VAL A 236 -8.05 -31.98 3.71
C VAL A 236 -9.31 -31.13 3.87
N LYS A 237 -9.26 -29.85 3.50
CA LYS A 237 -10.27 -28.86 3.88
C LYS A 237 -10.83 -28.10 2.69
N SER A 238 -12.14 -27.85 2.70
CA SER A 238 -12.75 -26.90 1.78
C SER A 238 -12.39 -25.48 2.18
N LYS A 239 -12.39 -24.58 1.20
CA LYS A 239 -12.18 -23.14 1.37
C LYS A 239 -13.13 -22.35 0.47
N THR A 240 -13.66 -21.24 0.97
CA THR A 240 -14.58 -20.37 0.21
C THR A 240 -13.84 -19.69 -0.95
N PRO A 241 -14.55 -19.20 -1.98
CA PRO A 241 -13.94 -18.37 -3.02
C PRO A 241 -13.16 -17.18 -2.43
N GLU A 242 -13.69 -16.51 -1.41
CA GLU A 242 -13.03 -15.38 -0.74
C GLU A 242 -11.74 -15.82 -0.02
N GLU A 243 -11.72 -17.00 0.61
CA GLU A 243 -10.50 -17.54 1.23
C GLU A 243 -9.42 -17.86 0.17
N TYR A 244 -9.82 -18.33 -1.02
CA TYR A 244 -8.92 -18.53 -2.17
C TYR A 244 -8.36 -17.20 -2.69
N GLU A 245 -9.21 -16.19 -2.85
CA GLU A 245 -8.83 -14.86 -3.32
C GLU A 245 -7.97 -14.10 -2.31
N SER A 246 -8.12 -14.37 -1.01
CA SER A 246 -7.39 -13.68 0.05
C SER A 246 -5.90 -14.01 0.10
N GLY A 247 -5.44 -15.11 -0.51
CA GLY A 247 -4.09 -15.64 -0.33
C GLY A 247 -3.92 -16.55 0.89
N GLU A 248 -4.98 -16.77 1.68
CA GLU A 248 -4.96 -17.71 2.80
C GLU A 248 -4.55 -19.12 2.35
N VAL A 249 -5.10 -19.60 1.24
CA VAL A 249 -4.83 -20.96 0.74
C VAL A 249 -3.39 -21.10 0.25
N ALA A 250 -2.84 -20.06 -0.39
CA ALA A 250 -1.43 -20.03 -0.77
C ALA A 250 -0.53 -20.12 0.46
N ARG A 251 -0.83 -19.34 1.51
CA ARG A 251 -0.15 -19.45 2.81
C ARG A 251 -0.30 -20.88 3.33
N LEU A 252 -1.53 -21.36 3.48
CA LEU A 252 -1.98 -22.77 3.52
C LEU A 252 -0.88 -23.79 3.19
N LEU A 253 -0.56 -23.77 1.91
CA LEU A 253 0.28 -24.74 1.24
C LEU A 253 1.78 -24.42 1.36
N ASP A 254 2.13 -23.17 1.70
CA ASP A 254 3.50 -22.70 1.76
C ASP A 254 4.07 -22.77 3.19
N GLU A 255 4.43 -23.97 3.63
CA GLU A 255 5.11 -24.15 4.93
C GLU A 255 6.49 -23.48 4.95
N THR A 256 7.13 -23.34 3.78
CA THR A 256 8.53 -22.88 3.67
C THR A 256 8.67 -21.43 3.23
N GLY A 257 7.63 -20.84 2.62
CA GLY A 257 7.70 -19.49 2.04
C GLY A 257 8.19 -19.48 0.58
N GLU A 258 8.36 -20.64 -0.05
CA GLU A 258 9.14 -20.81 -1.29
C GLU A 258 8.42 -21.64 -2.37
N ILE A 259 7.30 -22.28 -2.05
CA ILE A 259 6.60 -23.19 -2.98
C ILE A 259 5.39 -22.49 -3.60
N TRP A 260 4.58 -21.84 -2.77
CA TRP A 260 3.31 -21.24 -3.20
C TRP A 260 3.26 -19.74 -2.95
N GLY A 261 2.69 -19.03 -3.91
CA GLY A 261 2.35 -17.63 -3.82
C GLY A 261 0.92 -17.41 -4.25
N GLN A 262 0.54 -16.13 -4.36
CA GLN A 262 -0.76 -15.73 -4.85
C GLN A 262 -0.58 -14.66 -5.91
N ASP A 263 -1.25 -14.88 -7.04
CA ASP A 263 -1.61 -13.81 -7.95
C ASP A 263 -3.03 -13.35 -7.57
N PHE A 264 -3.13 -12.12 -7.06
CA PHE A 264 -4.41 -11.55 -6.62
C PHE A 264 -5.33 -11.18 -7.79
N ASP A 265 -4.81 -11.08 -9.02
CA ASP A 265 -5.64 -10.85 -10.21
C ASP A 265 -6.34 -12.15 -10.65
N LYS A 266 -5.73 -13.31 -10.38
CA LYS A 266 -6.31 -14.64 -10.65
C LYS A 266 -7.17 -15.17 -9.51
N GLY A 267 -6.84 -14.85 -8.26
CA GLY A 267 -7.63 -15.28 -7.10
C GLY A 267 -7.41 -16.74 -6.68
N TYR A 268 -6.35 -17.41 -7.15
CA TYR A 268 -5.96 -18.75 -6.68
C TYR A 268 -4.45 -18.89 -6.44
N PRO A 269 -4.02 -19.85 -5.59
CA PRO A 269 -2.60 -20.12 -5.36
C PRO A 269 -1.86 -20.44 -6.66
N VAL A 270 -0.68 -19.84 -6.81
CA VAL A 270 0.22 -20.08 -7.94
C VAL A 270 1.56 -20.64 -7.42
N PRO A 271 2.18 -21.59 -8.13
CA PRO A 271 3.53 -22.01 -7.80
C PRO A 271 4.56 -20.90 -8.04
N LEU A 272 5.60 -20.79 -7.21
CA LEU A 272 6.59 -19.70 -7.28
C LEU A 272 7.81 -19.98 -8.16
N GLY A 273 8.17 -21.24 -8.40
CA GLY A 273 9.47 -21.59 -8.99
C GLY A 273 9.70 -21.16 -10.44
N SER A 274 8.66 -20.90 -11.24
CA SER A 274 8.79 -20.36 -12.60
C SER A 274 9.15 -18.87 -12.64
N LEU A 275 9.04 -18.18 -11.50
CA LEU A 275 9.25 -16.74 -11.38
C LEU A 275 10.71 -16.43 -11.04
N SER A 276 11.23 -15.29 -11.49
CA SER A 276 12.52 -14.76 -11.01
C SER A 276 12.47 -14.42 -9.52
N GLU A 277 13.62 -14.22 -8.87
CA GLU A 277 13.67 -13.94 -7.44
C GLU A 277 12.87 -12.68 -7.04
N GLU A 278 12.87 -11.67 -7.90
CA GLU A 278 12.12 -10.43 -7.70
C GLU A 278 10.61 -10.66 -7.81
N GLU A 279 10.18 -11.43 -8.80
CA GLU A 279 8.78 -11.79 -9.04
C GLU A 279 8.24 -12.72 -7.94
N ARG A 280 9.04 -13.70 -7.51
CA ARG A 280 8.72 -14.55 -6.35
C ARG A 280 8.44 -13.73 -5.10
N LYS A 281 9.26 -12.71 -4.84
CA LYS A 281 9.05 -11.81 -3.70
C LYS A 281 7.74 -11.04 -3.81
N ALA A 282 7.32 -10.65 -5.01
CA ALA A 282 6.05 -9.97 -5.25
C ALA A 282 4.83 -10.90 -5.15
N CYS A 283 4.99 -12.21 -5.37
CA CYS A 283 3.92 -13.20 -5.26
C CYS A 283 3.85 -13.91 -3.89
N LYS A 284 4.92 -13.83 -3.10
CA LYS A 284 4.97 -14.43 -1.76
C LYS A 284 3.91 -13.83 -0.85
N ILE A 285 3.23 -14.69 -0.10
CA ILE A 285 2.18 -14.29 0.83
C ILE A 285 2.74 -14.12 2.24
N TYR A 286 2.37 -13.00 2.82
CA TYR A 286 2.61 -12.64 4.22
C TYR A 286 1.28 -12.64 4.97
N SER A 287 1.33 -12.74 6.29
CA SER A 287 0.13 -12.66 7.11
C SER A 287 0.27 -11.61 8.21
N VAL A 288 -0.84 -10.96 8.54
CA VAL A 288 -0.92 -10.01 9.65
C VAL A 288 -2.11 -10.40 10.51
N THR A 289 -1.88 -10.51 11.82
CA THR A 289 -2.94 -10.86 12.76
C THR A 289 -3.40 -9.63 13.53
N PHE A 290 -4.71 -9.42 13.61
CA PHE A 290 -5.35 -8.37 14.36
C PHE A 290 -6.10 -8.97 15.54
N THR A 291 -5.89 -8.42 16.73
CA THR A 291 -6.57 -8.81 17.97
C THR A 291 -7.28 -7.61 18.56
N TYR A 292 -8.56 -7.73 18.88
CA TYR A 292 -9.34 -6.61 19.38
C TYR A 292 -10.60 -7.05 20.13
N THR A 293 -11.06 -6.19 21.03
CA THR A 293 -12.32 -6.35 21.75
C THR A 293 -13.18 -5.13 21.47
N LEU A 294 -14.34 -5.33 20.85
CA LEU A 294 -15.24 -4.23 20.48
C LEU A 294 -15.70 -3.46 21.73
N PRO A 295 -15.89 -2.13 21.66
CA PRO A 295 -16.24 -1.29 22.80
C PRO A 295 -17.74 -1.37 23.15
N VAL A 296 -18.26 -2.59 23.26
CA VAL A 296 -19.64 -2.90 23.64
C VAL A 296 -19.64 -3.85 24.85
N GLU A 297 -20.65 -3.73 25.70
CA GLU A 297 -20.74 -4.54 26.92
C GLU A 297 -20.83 -6.04 26.59
N GLY A 298 -19.96 -6.84 27.24
CA GLY A 298 -19.92 -8.29 27.03
C GLY A 298 -19.20 -8.74 25.76
N ALA A 299 -18.52 -7.85 25.03
CA ALA A 299 -17.68 -8.25 23.89
C ALA A 299 -16.54 -9.18 24.32
N GLU A 300 -16.36 -10.26 23.57
CA GLU A 300 -15.21 -11.14 23.68
C GLU A 300 -14.07 -10.65 22.77
N GLU A 301 -12.84 -11.07 23.09
CA GLU A 301 -11.67 -10.81 22.25
C GLU A 301 -11.79 -11.59 20.94
N LYS A 302 -11.62 -10.90 19.82
CA LYS A 302 -11.60 -11.47 18.47
C LYS A 302 -10.18 -11.46 17.93
N THR A 303 -9.90 -12.44 17.06
CA THR A 303 -8.67 -12.51 16.27
C THR A 303 -9.02 -12.72 14.81
N ILE A 304 -8.46 -11.90 13.92
CA ILE A 304 -8.56 -12.03 12.47
C ILE A 304 -7.15 -12.02 11.88
N THR A 305 -6.86 -12.93 10.96
CA THR A 305 -5.61 -12.92 10.19
C THR A 305 -5.92 -12.52 8.76
N LEU A 306 -5.26 -11.48 8.28
CA LEU A 306 -5.30 -11.05 6.88
C LEU A 306 -4.05 -11.55 6.17
N TYR A 307 -4.16 -11.75 4.87
CA TYR A 307 -3.09 -12.22 4.01
C TYR A 307 -2.91 -11.25 2.85
N GLY A 308 -1.68 -11.12 2.37
CA GLY A 308 -1.33 -10.17 1.33
C GLY A 308 0.10 -10.35 0.87
N ASN A 309 0.42 -9.87 -0.33
CA ASN A 309 1.81 -9.74 -0.75
C ASN A 309 2.39 -8.38 -0.30
N SER A 310 3.69 -8.17 -0.52
CA SER A 310 4.37 -6.95 -0.03
C SER A 310 3.83 -5.64 -0.59
N ASP A 311 3.06 -5.69 -1.68
CA ASP A 311 2.48 -4.54 -2.36
C ASP A 311 0.99 -4.36 -2.07
N THR A 312 0.33 -5.36 -1.47
CA THR A 312 -1.07 -5.25 -1.05
C THR A 312 -1.19 -4.21 0.07
N PRO A 313 -2.05 -3.18 -0.07
CA PRO A 313 -2.34 -2.26 1.02
C PRO A 313 -2.91 -3.02 2.21
N LEU A 314 -2.34 -2.78 3.40
CA LEU A 314 -2.88 -3.37 4.62
C LEU A 314 -4.00 -2.48 5.16
N VAL A 315 -5.21 -3.01 5.14
CA VAL A 315 -6.40 -2.33 5.68
C VAL A 315 -6.83 -3.03 6.96
N ALA A 316 -7.12 -2.26 8.01
CA ALA A 316 -7.64 -2.80 9.26
C ALA A 316 -9.00 -3.50 9.03
N PRO A 317 -9.37 -4.50 9.84
CA PRO A 317 -10.66 -5.18 9.69
C PRO A 317 -11.83 -4.19 9.76
N GLU A 318 -12.74 -4.23 8.78
CA GLU A 318 -13.84 -3.28 8.64
C GLU A 318 -14.73 -3.22 9.89
N GLU A 319 -14.93 -4.35 10.57
CA GLU A 319 -15.74 -4.41 11.79
C GLU A 319 -15.15 -3.63 12.99
N THR A 320 -13.90 -3.15 12.89
CA THR A 320 -13.32 -2.24 13.89
C THR A 320 -13.70 -0.77 13.69
N ALA A 321 -14.38 -0.42 12.59
CA ALA A 321 -14.94 0.91 12.38
C ALA A 321 -16.25 1.09 13.17
N VAL A 322 -16.14 1.40 14.47
CA VAL A 322 -17.29 1.56 15.38
C VAL A 322 -17.67 3.04 15.50
N GLU A 323 -18.93 3.38 15.19
CA GLU A 323 -19.46 4.74 15.31
C GLU A 323 -19.23 5.33 16.72
N GLY A 324 -18.72 6.56 16.78
CA GLY A 324 -18.42 7.25 18.04
C GLY A 324 -17.14 6.77 18.76
N TYR A 325 -16.30 5.97 18.10
CA TYR A 325 -15.00 5.55 18.61
C TYR A 325 -13.90 5.75 17.57
N ALA A 326 -12.74 6.23 18.01
CA ALA A 326 -11.50 6.15 17.26
C ALA A 326 -10.79 4.83 17.59
N VAL A 327 -10.21 4.17 16.59
CA VAL A 327 -9.38 2.97 16.75
C VAL A 327 -7.92 3.30 16.50
N THR A 328 -7.05 2.86 17.41
CA THR A 328 -5.59 2.92 17.24
C THR A 328 -5.01 1.53 17.40
N TRP A 329 -4.05 1.18 16.57
CA TRP A 329 -3.40 -0.13 16.61
C TRP A 329 -2.02 -0.04 17.26
N THR A 330 -1.61 -1.08 17.97
CA THR A 330 -0.26 -1.23 18.53
C THR A 330 0.33 -2.57 18.09
N PRO A 331 1.47 -2.60 17.39
CA PRO A 331 2.21 -1.44 16.87
C PRO A 331 1.39 -0.61 15.86
N GLU A 332 1.88 0.56 15.43
CA GLU A 332 1.18 1.33 14.39
C GLU A 332 1.11 0.52 13.09
N LEU A 333 -0.04 0.54 12.40
CA LEU A 333 -0.22 -0.26 11.20
C LEU A 333 0.74 0.19 10.10
N PRO A 334 1.46 -0.75 9.45
CA PRO A 334 2.20 -0.44 8.25
C PRO A 334 1.23 -0.18 7.08
N VAL A 335 1.74 0.45 6.03
CA VAL A 335 0.96 0.74 4.82
C VAL A 335 0.74 -0.53 3.98
N THR A 336 1.68 -1.47 4.00
CA THR A 336 1.63 -2.75 3.26
C THR A 336 2.08 -3.91 4.15
N PHE A 337 1.88 -5.14 3.66
CA PHE A 337 2.36 -6.34 4.34
C PHE A 337 3.90 -6.40 4.37
N GLY A 338 4.44 -6.90 5.48
CA GLY A 338 5.89 -7.01 5.73
C GLY A 338 6.38 -8.45 5.74
N THR A 339 7.70 -8.64 5.82
CA THR A 339 8.35 -9.96 5.80
C THR A 339 8.18 -10.79 7.09
N GLU A 340 7.51 -10.23 8.09
CA GLU A 340 7.21 -10.89 9.36
C GLU A 340 5.70 -11.12 9.47
N ASN A 341 5.28 -11.97 10.41
CA ASN A 341 3.86 -12.23 10.70
C ASN A 341 3.44 -11.53 12.01
N PRO A 342 3.34 -10.18 12.05
CA PRO A 342 3.08 -9.43 13.27
C PRO A 342 1.64 -9.61 13.78
N THR A 343 1.46 -9.35 15.08
CA THR A 343 0.16 -9.20 15.71
C THR A 343 -0.06 -7.74 16.13
N PHE A 344 -1.21 -7.18 15.75
CA PHE A 344 -1.65 -5.83 16.08
C PHE A 344 -2.83 -5.86 17.04
N THR A 345 -2.79 -5.03 18.08
CA THR A 345 -3.89 -4.93 19.05
C THR A 345 -4.62 -3.60 18.93
N ALA A 346 -5.95 -3.62 18.86
CA ALA A 346 -6.75 -2.39 18.81
C ALA A 346 -6.97 -1.80 20.21
N THR A 347 -6.96 -0.46 20.27
CA THR A 347 -7.48 0.32 21.38
C THR A 347 -8.59 1.24 20.86
N PHE A 348 -9.77 1.13 21.47
CA PHE A 348 -10.92 1.96 21.15
C PHE A 348 -11.03 3.14 22.11
N THR A 349 -10.98 4.36 21.57
CA THR A 349 -11.12 5.60 22.34
C THR A 349 -12.42 6.30 21.96
N LYS A 350 -13.29 6.52 22.95
CA LYS A 350 -14.59 7.18 22.72
C LYS A 350 -14.40 8.60 22.20
N LEU A 351 -15.14 8.94 21.14
CA LEU A 351 -15.23 10.26 20.56
C LEU A 351 -16.34 11.08 21.24
N TYR A 352 -16.09 12.37 21.36
CA TYR A 352 -17.05 13.35 21.88
C TYR A 352 -17.12 14.54 20.92
N THR A 353 -18.29 15.15 20.80
CA THR A 353 -18.49 16.32 19.94
C THR A 353 -17.81 17.54 20.55
N LEU A 354 -16.96 18.19 19.78
CA LEU A 354 -16.43 19.53 20.03
C LEU A 354 -17.15 20.53 19.12
N THR A 355 -17.87 21.48 19.73
CA THR A 355 -18.62 22.52 19.02
C THR A 355 -17.86 23.85 19.13
N ILE A 356 -17.41 24.39 17.99
CA ILE A 356 -16.79 25.73 17.92
C ILE A 356 -17.89 26.73 17.56
N THR A 357 -18.21 27.64 18.47
CA THR A 357 -19.22 28.69 18.23
C THR A 357 -18.51 30.02 17.99
N GLN A 358 -18.55 30.51 16.74
CA GLN A 358 -17.89 31.76 16.38
C GLN A 358 -18.46 32.94 17.19
N PRO A 359 -17.60 33.83 17.74
CA PRO A 359 -18.04 35.05 18.40
C PRO A 359 -18.82 35.95 17.43
N THR A 360 -19.84 36.64 17.93
CA THR A 360 -20.64 37.55 17.08
C THR A 360 -19.90 38.84 16.72
N LYS A 361 -18.84 39.20 17.47
CA LYS A 361 -18.00 40.39 17.26
C LYS A 361 -16.58 40.17 17.78
N GLY A 362 -15.62 40.89 17.18
CA GLY A 362 -14.27 41.11 17.75
C GLY A 362 -13.17 40.13 17.30
N GLY A 363 -13.49 39.06 16.58
CA GLY A 363 -12.49 38.13 16.02
C GLY A 363 -13.13 36.81 15.60
N THR A 364 -12.29 35.87 15.16
CA THR A 364 -12.65 34.48 14.88
C THR A 364 -11.86 33.54 15.77
N ILE A 365 -12.37 32.32 15.95
CA ILE A 365 -11.69 31.26 16.69
C ILE A 365 -11.66 29.95 15.89
N SER A 366 -10.65 29.14 16.15
CA SER A 366 -10.47 27.80 15.58
C SER A 366 -9.87 26.86 16.64
N ALA A 367 -9.88 25.56 16.33
CA ALA A 367 -9.25 24.55 17.16
C ALA A 367 -8.52 23.51 16.31
N THR A 368 -7.46 22.92 16.85
CA THR A 368 -6.72 21.81 16.24
C THR A 368 -6.49 20.68 17.26
N VAL A 369 -6.35 19.46 16.76
CA VAL A 369 -5.88 18.30 17.53
C VAL A 369 -4.60 17.81 16.85
N GLY A 370 -3.45 18.07 17.49
CA GLY A 370 -2.16 17.96 16.80
C GLY A 370 -2.07 18.98 15.66
N GLU A 371 -1.84 18.50 14.44
CA GLU A 371 -1.81 19.33 13.23
C GLU A 371 -3.15 19.39 12.48
N THR A 372 -4.14 18.60 12.92
CA THR A 372 -5.43 18.47 12.22
C THR A 372 -6.42 19.53 12.71
N PRO A 373 -6.98 20.39 11.83
CA PRO A 373 -8.04 21.32 12.18
C PRO A 373 -9.32 20.59 12.56
N VAL A 374 -10.02 21.09 13.58
CA VAL A 374 -11.38 20.67 13.91
C VAL A 374 -12.32 21.39 12.94
N GLU A 375 -13.21 20.64 12.28
CA GLU A 375 -14.17 21.21 11.34
C GLU A 375 -15.01 22.34 11.95
N GLU A 376 -15.31 23.36 11.15
CA GLU A 376 -16.03 24.54 11.60
C GLU A 376 -17.46 24.17 12.03
N GLY A 377 -17.83 24.54 13.26
CA GLY A 377 -19.12 24.24 13.85
C GLY A 377 -19.12 22.98 14.72
N LYS A 378 -18.80 21.80 14.17
CA LYS A 378 -18.79 20.53 14.92
C LYS A 378 -17.71 19.57 14.40
N GLY A 379 -16.86 19.07 15.30
CA GLY A 379 -15.95 17.95 15.02
C GLY A 379 -15.99 16.89 16.13
N GLU A 380 -15.50 15.70 15.83
CA GLU A 380 -15.39 14.60 16.80
C GLU A 380 -13.95 14.50 17.32
N VAL A 381 -13.79 14.50 18.65
CA VAL A 381 -12.49 14.48 19.31
C VAL A 381 -12.43 13.35 20.32
N ALA A 382 -11.34 12.58 20.28
CA ALA A 382 -11.13 11.46 21.19
C ALA A 382 -10.93 11.94 22.63
N LYS A 383 -11.55 11.24 23.59
CA LYS A 383 -11.33 11.47 25.02
C LYS A 383 -9.84 11.45 25.35
N GLY A 384 -9.36 12.46 26.07
CA GLY A 384 -7.95 12.56 26.45
C GLY A 384 -7.05 13.23 25.39
N ALA A 385 -7.56 13.50 24.18
CA ALA A 385 -6.82 14.26 23.18
C ALA A 385 -6.59 15.71 23.65
N THR A 386 -5.43 16.27 23.31
CA THR A 386 -5.13 17.68 23.58
C THR A 386 -5.64 18.54 22.43
N VAL A 387 -6.60 19.42 22.73
CA VAL A 387 -7.14 20.40 21.80
C VAL A 387 -6.38 21.71 22.00
N THR A 388 -5.87 22.28 20.91
CA THR A 388 -5.26 23.62 20.89
C THR A 388 -6.24 24.61 20.29
N LEU A 389 -6.42 25.75 20.94
CA LEU A 389 -7.31 26.82 20.51
C LEU A 389 -6.51 27.98 19.93
N GLU A 390 -7.03 28.58 18.87
CA GLU A 390 -6.46 29.75 18.24
C GLU A 390 -7.52 30.83 18.07
N ALA A 391 -7.16 32.07 18.40
CA ALA A 391 -8.01 33.23 18.25
C ALA A 391 -7.34 34.23 17.32
N THR A 392 -8.08 34.73 16.33
CA THR A 392 -7.66 35.81 15.44
C THR A 392 -8.50 37.06 15.75
N PRO A 393 -8.01 37.99 16.59
CA PRO A 393 -8.72 39.23 16.88
C PRO A 393 -8.90 40.10 15.64
N ALA A 394 -10.09 40.67 15.47
CA ALA A 394 -10.34 41.69 14.45
C ALA A 394 -9.54 42.97 14.75
N ALA A 395 -9.34 43.81 13.74
CA ALA A 395 -8.64 45.08 13.89
C ALA A 395 -9.25 45.92 15.04
N GLY A 396 -8.40 46.35 15.97
CA GLY A 396 -8.83 47.10 17.15
C GLY A 396 -9.44 46.26 18.28
N TYR A 397 -9.37 44.92 18.24
CA TYR A 397 -9.81 44.03 19.31
C TYR A 397 -8.66 43.17 19.86
N LYS A 398 -8.83 42.62 21.06
CA LYS A 398 -7.97 41.58 21.65
C LYS A 398 -8.83 40.50 22.31
N LEU A 399 -8.33 39.27 22.34
CA LEU A 399 -8.95 38.17 23.09
C LEU A 399 -8.89 38.50 24.59
N VAL A 400 -10.00 38.30 25.30
CA VAL A 400 -10.10 38.47 26.75
C VAL A 400 -10.09 37.12 27.45
N GLU A 401 -10.96 36.21 27.02
CA GLU A 401 -11.23 34.97 27.73
C GLU A 401 -11.76 33.89 26.78
N TRP A 402 -11.31 32.66 27.01
CA TRP A 402 -11.92 31.46 26.45
C TRP A 402 -13.04 30.97 27.36
N ASP A 403 -14.21 30.69 26.81
CA ASP A 403 -15.31 30.06 27.54
C ASP A 403 -15.57 28.66 26.96
N VAL A 404 -15.05 27.65 27.67
CA VAL A 404 -15.10 26.23 27.29
C VAL A 404 -15.88 25.45 28.32
N LYS A 405 -16.98 24.82 27.89
CA LYS A 405 -17.95 24.16 28.79
C LYS A 405 -18.36 22.81 28.26
N LYS A 406 -18.66 21.87 29.16
CA LYS A 406 -19.38 20.65 28.77
C LYS A 406 -20.81 20.99 28.34
N SER A 407 -21.24 20.45 27.21
CA SER A 407 -22.52 20.76 26.57
C SER A 407 -23.74 20.16 27.30
N ASP A 408 -23.55 19.26 28.26
CA ASP A 408 -24.59 18.52 28.98
C ASP A 408 -24.99 19.11 30.34
N GLY A 409 -24.33 20.18 30.81
CA GLY A 409 -24.67 20.74 32.12
C GLY A 409 -23.73 21.76 32.75
N GLY A 410 -22.68 22.23 32.05
CA GLY A 410 -22.03 23.50 32.40
C GLY A 410 -20.83 23.46 33.35
N GLU A 411 -20.14 22.33 33.51
CA GLU A 411 -18.79 22.38 34.09
C GLU A 411 -17.82 23.07 33.12
N SER A 412 -17.12 24.09 33.61
CA SER A 412 -16.02 24.73 32.90
C SER A 412 -14.87 23.77 32.73
N VAL A 413 -14.32 23.69 31.51
CA VAL A 413 -13.11 22.92 31.22
C VAL A 413 -11.90 23.84 31.42
N THR A 414 -10.92 23.39 32.20
CA THR A 414 -9.71 24.18 32.46
C THR A 414 -8.89 24.34 31.18
N ILE A 415 -8.57 25.59 30.85
CA ILE A 415 -7.68 25.97 29.74
C ILE A 415 -6.32 26.35 30.32
N THR A 416 -5.24 25.84 29.73
CA THR A 416 -3.87 26.24 30.06
C THR A 416 -3.10 26.40 28.75
N ASP A 417 -2.46 27.54 28.56
CA ASP A 417 -1.71 27.88 27.33
C ASP A 417 -2.53 27.66 26.04
N ASN A 418 -3.78 28.14 26.05
CA ASN A 418 -4.77 27.95 24.97
C ASN A 418 -5.04 26.47 24.62
N LYS A 419 -4.83 25.55 25.56
CA LYS A 419 -5.06 24.11 25.36
C LYS A 419 -5.97 23.54 26.44
N PHE A 420 -6.69 22.47 26.09
CA PHE A 420 -7.38 21.63 27.07
C PHE A 420 -7.36 20.16 26.64
N THR A 421 -7.55 19.27 27.60
CA THR A 421 -7.73 17.83 27.36
C THR A 421 -9.21 17.52 27.19
N MET A 422 -9.59 16.87 26.09
CA MET A 422 -10.98 16.52 25.81
C MET A 422 -11.55 15.63 26.93
N PRO A 423 -12.57 16.09 27.69
CA PRO A 423 -13.13 15.35 28.80
C PRO A 423 -14.04 14.20 28.33
N ALA A 424 -14.57 13.43 29.28
CA ALA A 424 -15.63 12.46 29.02
C ALA A 424 -17.00 13.16 28.84
N GLY A 425 -17.16 13.95 27.78
CA GLY A 425 -18.39 14.67 27.48
C GLY A 425 -18.22 15.61 26.29
N ASN A 426 -19.34 15.96 25.65
CA ASN A 426 -19.35 16.94 24.56
C ASN A 426 -18.92 18.31 25.10
N VAL A 427 -18.18 19.07 24.30
CA VAL A 427 -17.63 20.38 24.70
C VAL A 427 -18.07 21.45 23.71
N THR A 428 -18.42 22.61 24.22
CA THR A 428 -18.65 23.84 23.44
C THR A 428 -17.55 24.85 23.77
N VAL A 429 -16.94 25.43 22.74
CA VAL A 429 -15.92 26.49 22.84
C VAL A 429 -16.50 27.80 22.28
N THR A 430 -16.36 28.86 23.06
CA THR A 430 -16.60 30.26 22.67
C THR A 430 -15.45 31.14 23.16
N ALA A 431 -15.40 32.38 22.70
CA ALA A 431 -14.41 33.36 23.14
C ALA A 431 -15.03 34.76 23.25
N THR A 432 -14.53 35.53 24.22
CA THR A 432 -14.89 36.94 24.39
C THR A 432 -13.74 37.82 23.92
N PHE A 433 -14.06 38.79 23.06
CA PHE A 433 -13.13 39.81 22.57
C PHE A 433 -13.54 41.18 23.09
N GLU A 434 -12.56 42.01 23.46
CA GLU A 434 -12.78 43.41 23.80
C GLU A 434 -12.09 44.35 22.83
N LYS A 435 -12.71 45.51 22.58
CA LYS A 435 -12.10 46.56 21.78
C LYS A 435 -10.89 47.10 22.56
N LYS A 436 -9.73 47.16 21.91
CA LYS A 436 -8.55 47.82 22.47
C LYS A 436 -8.92 49.29 22.78
N PRO A 437 -8.45 49.84 23.91
CA PRO A 437 -8.59 51.26 24.16
C PRO A 437 -8.05 52.04 22.97
N GLU A 438 -8.84 53.01 22.51
CA GLU A 438 -8.42 53.93 21.46
C GLU A 438 -7.16 54.65 22.00
N PRO A 439 -6.05 54.70 21.22
CA PRO A 439 -4.87 55.42 21.67
C PRO A 439 -5.29 56.85 22.00
N GLU A 440 -4.90 57.35 23.18
CA GLU A 440 -5.10 58.75 23.51
C GLU A 440 -4.50 59.60 22.37
N PRO A 441 -5.21 60.65 21.90
CA PRO A 441 -4.67 61.51 20.84
C PRO A 441 -3.33 62.05 21.29
N GLU A 442 -2.29 61.85 20.46
CA GLU A 442 -0.98 62.44 20.71
C GLU A 442 -1.14 63.96 20.90
N PRO A 443 -0.50 64.57 21.92
CA PRO A 443 -0.55 66.02 22.09
C PRO A 443 0.02 66.70 20.84
N GLU A 444 -0.69 67.71 20.33
CA GLU A 444 -0.23 68.48 19.17
C GLU A 444 1.21 69.00 19.38
N PRO A 445 2.09 68.95 18.35
CA PRO A 445 3.44 69.45 18.49
C PRO A 445 3.45 70.96 18.75
N THR A 446 4.15 71.38 19.81
CA THR A 446 4.49 72.77 20.10
C THR A 446 5.19 73.42 18.91
N PRO A 447 4.78 74.63 18.45
CA PRO A 447 5.49 75.32 17.37
C PRO A 447 6.89 75.74 17.82
N GLU A 448 7.90 75.48 16.97
CA GLU A 448 9.26 76.02 17.14
C GLU A 448 9.26 77.55 17.11
N PRO A 449 10.11 78.23 17.90
CA PRO A 449 10.22 79.69 17.86
C PRO A 449 10.78 80.14 16.49
N GLU A 450 10.18 81.18 15.91
CA GLU A 450 10.66 81.73 14.63
C GLU A 450 12.06 82.34 14.75
N PRO A 451 12.93 82.15 13.74
CA PRO A 451 14.30 82.68 13.76
C PRO A 451 14.35 84.22 13.72
N THR A 452 15.21 84.81 14.56
CA THR A 452 15.44 86.26 14.63
C THR A 452 16.49 86.68 13.59
N TYR A 453 16.19 87.69 12.76
CA TYR A 453 17.13 88.26 11.78
C TYR A 453 17.55 89.69 12.17
N TYR A 454 18.82 90.01 12.00
CA TYR A 454 19.41 91.32 12.22
C TYR A 454 19.79 92.00 10.90
N ARG A 455 19.51 93.30 10.77
CA ARG A 455 19.89 94.09 9.60
C ARG A 455 21.35 94.52 9.69
N VAL A 456 22.07 94.40 8.57
CA VAL A 456 23.44 94.89 8.46
C VAL A 456 23.46 96.20 7.69
N ASP A 457 23.82 97.29 8.39
CA ASP A 457 24.04 98.60 7.80
C ASP A 457 25.54 98.93 7.88
N LEU A 458 26.23 98.87 6.74
CA LEU A 458 27.64 99.25 6.63
C LEU A 458 27.75 100.73 6.27
N ARG A 459 28.64 101.45 6.95
CA ARG A 459 28.87 102.87 6.66
C ARG A 459 29.92 103.00 5.54
N PRO A 460 29.72 103.90 4.58
CA PRO A 460 30.73 104.17 3.55
C PRO A 460 32.00 104.73 4.21
N VAL A 461 33.15 104.31 3.69
CA VAL A 461 34.47 104.79 4.12
C VAL A 461 35.05 105.65 3.00
N GLU A 462 35.75 106.73 3.34
CA GLU A 462 36.34 107.62 2.34
C GLU A 462 37.43 106.85 1.55
N SER A 463 37.29 106.78 0.22
CA SER A 463 38.19 106.04 -0.70
C SER A 463 38.08 104.50 -0.71
N ALA A 464 37.00 103.92 -0.16
CA ALA A 464 36.67 102.50 -0.33
C ALA A 464 35.15 102.25 -0.32
N THR A 465 34.69 101.29 -1.12
CA THR A 465 33.30 100.83 -1.13
C THR A 465 33.19 99.48 -0.43
N ILE A 466 32.27 99.35 0.54
CA ILE A 466 32.02 98.08 1.25
C ILE A 466 30.67 97.53 0.83
N ILE A 467 30.65 96.29 0.32
CA ILE A 467 29.47 95.63 -0.23
C ILE A 467 29.20 94.35 0.60
N PRO A 468 28.11 94.30 1.38
CA PRO A 468 27.76 93.08 2.12
C PRO A 468 27.15 92.02 1.19
N SER A 469 27.38 90.74 1.50
CA SER A 469 26.77 89.63 0.75
C SER A 469 25.26 89.50 0.97
N ALA A 470 24.74 90.01 2.08
CA ALA A 470 23.30 90.11 2.35
C ALA A 470 22.96 91.33 3.21
N GLN A 471 21.70 91.77 3.21
CA GLN A 471 21.25 92.89 4.07
C GLN A 471 20.75 92.44 5.45
N TRP A 472 20.49 91.15 5.63
CA TRP A 472 19.99 90.56 6.87
C TRP A 472 20.72 89.26 7.17
N VAL A 473 21.01 89.01 8.44
CA VAL A 473 21.66 87.78 8.92
C VAL A 473 20.87 87.22 10.11
N GLU A 474 20.66 85.91 10.13
CA GLU A 474 20.02 85.22 11.26
C GLU A 474 20.89 85.28 12.52
N GLU A 475 20.28 85.26 13.71
CA GLU A 475 21.01 85.23 14.98
C GLU A 475 21.99 84.05 15.04
N GLY A 476 23.29 84.34 15.19
CA GLY A 476 24.36 83.33 15.16
C GLY A 476 24.85 82.94 13.77
N GLY A 477 24.25 83.47 12.70
CA GLY A 477 24.72 83.31 11.33
C GLY A 477 25.98 84.11 11.01
N THR A 478 26.64 83.75 9.90
CA THR A 478 27.83 84.42 9.39
C THR A 478 27.47 85.28 8.17
N LEU A 479 28.06 86.48 8.08
CA LEU A 479 27.93 87.37 6.93
C LEU A 479 29.33 87.77 6.43
N THR A 480 29.48 87.76 5.12
CA THR A 480 30.69 88.22 4.42
C THR A 480 30.45 89.58 3.75
N PHE A 481 31.50 90.36 3.54
CA PHE A 481 31.44 91.58 2.76
C PHE A 481 32.73 91.73 1.96
N THR A 482 32.65 92.46 0.84
CA THR A 482 33.80 92.78 -0.01
C THR A 482 34.14 94.25 0.13
N VAL A 483 35.42 94.56 0.27
CA VAL A 483 35.93 95.93 0.31
C VAL A 483 36.68 96.20 -1.00
N GLU A 484 36.16 97.13 -1.79
CA GLU A 484 36.82 97.61 -3.01
C GLU A 484 37.49 98.94 -2.71
N ILE A 485 38.83 98.97 -2.75
CA ILE A 485 39.64 100.16 -2.46
C ILE A 485 39.90 100.92 -3.78
N GLU A 486 39.72 102.24 -3.77
CA GLU A 486 39.96 103.06 -4.95
C GLU A 486 41.45 103.07 -5.36
N GLU A 487 41.72 103.15 -6.67
CA GLU A 487 43.06 103.05 -7.24
C GLU A 487 44.01 104.14 -6.70
N GLY A 488 45.12 103.72 -6.08
CA GLY A 488 46.11 104.62 -5.45
C GLY A 488 46.13 104.59 -3.92
N TYR A 489 45.20 103.89 -3.28
CA TYR A 489 45.15 103.66 -1.84
C TYR A 489 45.50 102.20 -1.48
N VAL A 490 45.98 101.97 -0.26
CA VAL A 490 46.24 100.62 0.30
C VAL A 490 45.60 100.55 1.68
N ALA A 491 44.91 99.46 2.00
CA ALA A 491 44.34 99.25 3.33
C ALA A 491 45.46 98.98 4.35
N ASP A 492 45.48 99.73 5.44
CA ASP A 492 46.34 99.50 6.61
C ASP A 492 45.45 99.08 7.79
N GLY A 493 44.96 97.84 7.73
CA GLY A 493 44.10 97.22 8.72
C GLY A 493 42.61 97.60 8.64
N MET A 494 41.75 96.65 9.01
CA MET A 494 40.31 96.85 9.08
C MET A 494 39.82 96.75 10.53
N VAL A 495 39.01 97.71 10.97
CA VAL A 495 38.41 97.72 12.31
C VAL A 495 36.89 97.71 12.18
N VAL A 496 36.26 96.62 12.62
CA VAL A 496 34.80 96.48 12.64
C VAL A 496 34.26 96.86 14.02
N THR A 497 33.35 97.84 14.07
CA THR A 497 32.67 98.23 15.32
C THR A 497 31.16 98.11 15.17
N VAL A 498 30.50 97.41 16.09
CA VAL A 498 29.03 97.26 16.11
C VAL A 498 28.40 98.39 16.91
N SER A 499 27.50 99.17 16.30
CA SER A 499 26.97 100.38 16.93
C SER A 499 25.72 100.19 17.79
N GLN A 500 24.99 99.06 17.71
CA GLN A 500 23.82 98.78 18.55
C GLN A 500 23.62 97.27 18.76
N GLY A 501 23.60 96.81 20.02
CA GLY A 501 23.40 95.41 20.40
C GLY A 501 24.34 94.98 21.54
N ALA A 502 23.84 94.29 22.55
CA ALA A 502 24.58 94.01 23.79
C ALA A 502 25.88 93.19 23.55
N GLY A 503 27.03 93.87 23.63
CA GLY A 503 28.28 93.37 24.20
C GLY A 503 28.74 91.95 23.87
N LYS A 504 28.74 91.54 22.59
CA LYS A 504 29.51 90.37 22.12
C LYS A 504 30.53 90.82 21.08
N ALA A 505 31.78 90.36 21.25
CA ALA A 505 32.84 90.60 20.28
C ALA A 505 32.47 89.90 18.97
N VAL A 506 32.57 90.62 17.86
CA VAL A 506 32.50 90.02 16.51
C VAL A 506 33.93 89.65 16.16
N GLU A 507 34.22 88.37 16.01
CA GLU A 507 35.48 87.92 15.41
C GLU A 507 35.40 88.15 13.90
N VAL A 508 36.41 88.84 13.37
CA VAL A 508 36.59 89.06 11.95
C VAL A 508 37.86 88.30 11.58
N GLU A 509 37.71 87.27 10.77
CA GLU A 509 38.86 86.58 10.19
C GLU A 509 39.13 87.19 8.80
N PRO A 510 40.33 87.75 8.57
CA PRO A 510 40.69 88.25 7.25
C PRO A 510 40.76 87.08 6.26
N ASP A 511 40.59 87.36 4.99
CA ASP A 511 40.74 86.33 3.97
C ASP A 511 42.21 85.87 3.84
N ALA A 512 42.45 84.89 2.96
CA ALA A 512 43.78 84.30 2.78
C ALA A 512 44.86 85.29 2.31
N GLU A 513 44.48 86.50 1.88
CA GLU A 513 45.38 87.57 1.44
C GLU A 513 45.63 88.63 2.55
N GLY A 514 45.00 88.48 3.72
CA GLY A 514 45.29 89.26 4.92
C GLY A 514 44.60 90.63 4.98
N VAL A 515 43.49 90.81 4.24
CA VAL A 515 42.64 92.02 4.25
C VAL A 515 41.42 91.85 5.14
#